data_AF-A0A7J7P2X5-F1
#
_entry.id   AF-A0A7J7P2X5-F1
#
_cell.length_a   1.000
_cell.length_b   1.000
_cell.length_c   1.000
_cell.angle_alpha   90.00
_cell.angle_beta   90.00
_cell.angle_gamma   90.00
#
_symmetry.space_group_name_H-M   'P 1'
#
loop_
_entity.id
_entity.type
_entity.pdbx_description
1 polymer ?
#
loop_
_entity_poly.entity_id
_entity_poly.type
_entity_poly.pdbx_seq_one_letter_code
_entity_poly.pdbx_strand_id
1 'polypeptide(L)'
;MGFWLTLLLFLVLHPCVLAEETVYASIVVKGDTKIAETDDNFICATIDWWPPDKCNYNHCPWGRSTALYLNLSHPVLANAIQAFSHLRIRIGGSLQDQVVYDVGGLKYPCHPFRKMAYGLFGFSKGCLHMDRWDELNHLLSKTGAIVTFGLNALYGRQKIRKSVWGGAWDSSNARNFINYTISKGHQIDSWEFGNELSGSGIGASVGAVQYGKDLIYLKAIINELYANHKSKPSLLAPGGFYDPEWYAKLLEITGSRVVNAMTHHIYNLGAGE
;
A
#
# COMPACT_ATOMS: atom_id res chain seq x y z
N MET A 1 46.04 34.40 46.07
CA MET A 1 46.53 33.93 44.75
C MET A 1 46.69 32.41 44.65
N GLY A 2 47.09 31.68 45.71
CA GLY A 2 47.31 30.22 45.62
C GLY A 2 46.05 29.35 45.40
N PHE A 3 44.89 29.75 45.93
CA PHE A 3 43.66 28.93 45.87
C PHE A 3 42.99 28.89 44.48
N TRP A 4 43.20 29.93 43.68
CA TRP A 4 42.67 30.02 42.31
C TRP A 4 43.53 29.22 41.33
N LEU A 5 44.84 29.16 41.58
CA LEU A 5 45.78 28.32 40.82
C LEU A 5 45.52 26.82 41.04
N THR A 6 45.19 26.40 42.26
CA THR A 6 44.82 25.00 42.54
C THR A 6 43.49 24.61 41.92
N LEU A 7 42.48 25.51 41.91
CA LEU A 7 41.19 25.26 41.26
C LEU A 7 41.32 25.13 39.73
N LEU A 8 42.15 25.98 39.11
CA LEU A 8 42.47 25.91 37.68
C LEU A 8 43.22 24.62 37.32
N LEU A 9 44.14 24.15 38.16
CA LEU A 9 44.83 22.86 37.97
C LEU A 9 43.86 21.67 38.06
N PHE A 10 42.89 21.69 38.98
CA PHE A 10 41.86 20.65 39.09
C PHE A 10 40.89 20.63 37.90
N LEU A 11 40.57 21.79 37.31
CA LEU A 11 39.70 21.90 36.14
C LEU A 11 40.40 21.52 34.82
N VAL A 12 41.72 21.74 34.72
CA VAL A 12 42.52 21.37 33.54
C VAL A 12 42.92 19.89 33.53
N LEU A 13 42.94 19.22 34.69
CA LEU A 13 43.25 17.80 34.81
C LEU A 13 42.06 16.85 34.56
N HIS A 14 40.88 17.38 34.24
CA HIS A 14 39.70 16.57 33.90
C HIS A 14 39.03 16.98 32.58
N PRO A 15 39.67 16.70 31.44
CA PRO A 15 38.97 16.11 30.32
C PRO A 15 39.29 14.62 30.36
N CYS A 16 38.73 13.91 31.34
CA CYS A 16 38.46 12.50 31.12
C CYS A 16 37.29 12.46 30.14
N VAL A 17 37.58 12.79 28.87
CA VAL A 17 36.80 12.24 27.78
C VAL A 17 37.05 10.75 27.94
N LEU A 18 36.12 10.08 28.61
CA LEU A 18 36.03 8.63 28.59
C LEU A 18 35.98 8.28 27.10
N ALA A 19 37.13 7.94 26.54
CA ALA A 19 37.19 7.32 25.24
C ALA A 19 36.30 6.09 25.38
N GLU A 20 35.20 6.04 24.61
CA GLU A 20 34.37 4.86 24.53
C GLU A 20 35.27 3.65 24.36
N GLU A 21 35.10 2.64 25.22
CA GLU A 21 35.83 1.38 25.09
C GLU A 21 35.71 0.90 23.65
N THR A 22 36.84 0.71 22.97
CA THR A 22 36.84 0.21 21.60
C THR A 22 36.34 -1.23 21.62
N VAL A 23 35.08 -1.42 21.25
CA VAL A 23 34.48 -2.74 21.10
C VAL A 23 34.93 -3.33 19.77
N TYR A 24 35.70 -4.41 19.83
CA TYR A 24 36.06 -5.17 18.64
C TYR A 24 34.91 -6.09 18.25
N ALA A 25 34.38 -5.90 17.03
CA ALA A 25 33.43 -6.81 16.42
C ALA A 25 34.10 -7.59 15.28
N SER A 26 33.85 -8.90 15.21
CA SER A 26 34.27 -9.73 14.08
C SER A 26 33.10 -9.96 13.13
N ILE A 27 33.27 -9.58 11.86
CA ILE A 27 32.30 -9.83 10.80
C ILE A 27 32.83 -10.98 9.93
N VAL A 28 32.04 -12.04 9.79
CA VAL A 28 32.37 -13.18 8.91
C VAL A 28 31.38 -13.21 7.76
N VAL A 29 31.86 -12.97 6.54
CA VAL A 29 31.05 -13.04 5.31
C VAL A 29 31.22 -14.42 4.68
N LYS A 30 30.15 -15.22 4.66
CA LYS A 30 30.12 -16.53 4.01
C LYS A 30 29.60 -16.37 2.57
N GLY A 31 30.52 -16.28 1.60
CA GLY A 31 30.22 -16.06 0.18
C GLY A 31 30.13 -17.34 -0.66
N ASP A 32 30.21 -18.51 -0.07
CA ASP A 32 30.25 -19.82 -0.73
C ASP A 32 28.86 -20.36 -1.12
N THR A 33 27.79 -19.91 -0.46
CA THR A 33 26.41 -20.37 -0.69
C THR A 33 25.41 -19.22 -0.72
N LYS A 34 24.53 -19.19 -1.74
CA LYS A 34 23.38 -18.28 -1.82
C LYS A 34 22.23 -18.80 -0.94
N ILE A 35 21.78 -18.02 0.05
CA ILE A 35 20.66 -18.40 0.95
C ILE A 35 19.28 -17.99 0.42
N ALA A 36 19.23 -16.91 -0.36
CA ALA A 36 18.02 -16.34 -0.93
C ALA A 36 18.39 -15.38 -2.07
N GLU A 37 17.39 -15.02 -2.87
CA GLU A 37 17.46 -13.94 -3.85
C GLU A 37 16.41 -12.91 -3.50
N THR A 38 16.79 -11.64 -3.52
CA THR A 38 15.84 -10.54 -3.42
C THR A 38 15.50 -10.09 -4.83
N ASP A 39 14.23 -9.78 -5.07
CA ASP A 39 13.78 -9.26 -6.38
C ASP A 39 14.53 -7.98 -6.76
N ASP A 40 14.84 -7.81 -8.05
CA ASP A 40 15.53 -6.62 -8.57
C ASP A 40 14.77 -5.32 -8.26
N ASN A 41 13.45 -5.42 -8.02
CA ASN A 41 12.57 -4.31 -7.65
C ASN A 41 12.27 -4.28 -6.15
N PHE A 42 13.24 -4.69 -5.32
CA PHE A 42 13.10 -4.68 -3.86
C PHE A 42 12.67 -3.33 -3.29
N ILE A 43 13.26 -2.25 -3.82
CA ILE A 43 12.90 -0.89 -3.43
C ILE A 43 11.60 -0.52 -4.12
N CYS A 44 10.57 -0.26 -3.31
CA CYS A 44 9.23 0.09 -3.74
C CYS A 44 8.79 1.41 -3.10
N ALA A 45 7.76 2.04 -3.69
CA ALA A 45 7.08 3.19 -3.11
C ALA A 45 5.56 2.98 -3.12
N THR A 46 4.85 3.75 -2.29
CA THR A 46 3.38 3.75 -2.25
C THR A 46 2.83 5.14 -2.54
N ILE A 47 1.65 5.20 -3.18
CA ILE A 47 0.86 6.41 -3.37
C ILE A 47 -0.52 6.16 -2.76
N ASP A 48 -0.84 6.93 -1.72
CA ASP A 48 -2.10 6.80 -0.98
C ASP A 48 -3.27 7.56 -1.66
N TRP A 49 -4.44 7.52 -1.03
CA TRP A 49 -5.74 8.02 -1.49
C TRP A 49 -6.24 9.25 -0.72
N TRP A 50 -5.61 9.59 0.42
CA TRP A 50 -6.10 10.66 1.30
C TRP A 50 -6.33 12.00 0.58
N PRO A 51 -7.49 12.64 0.80
CA PRO A 51 -7.74 13.97 0.27
C PRO A 51 -6.95 15.06 1.02
N PRO A 52 -6.77 16.25 0.42
CA PRO A 52 -6.00 17.35 1.02
C PRO A 52 -6.54 17.83 2.37
N ASP A 53 -7.83 17.61 2.64
CA ASP A 53 -8.49 18.00 3.88
C ASP A 53 -8.39 16.94 4.99
N LYS A 54 -7.69 15.82 4.76
CA LYS A 54 -7.27 14.89 5.82
C LYS A 54 -6.22 15.57 6.69
N CYS A 55 -6.65 15.93 7.91
CA CYS A 55 -5.79 16.57 8.89
C CYS A 55 -5.86 15.84 10.23
N ASN A 56 -4.70 15.63 10.85
CA ASN A 56 -4.52 15.05 12.17
C ASN A 56 -3.80 16.07 13.04
N TYR A 57 -4.26 16.27 14.28
CA TYR A 57 -3.64 17.22 15.22
C TYR A 57 -3.40 18.62 14.63
N ASN A 58 -4.33 19.12 13.81
CA ASN A 58 -4.23 20.39 13.06
C ASN A 58 -3.13 20.45 11.98
N HIS A 59 -2.54 19.31 11.59
CA HIS A 59 -1.62 19.18 10.45
C HIS A 59 -2.29 18.41 9.32
N CYS A 60 -2.12 18.86 8.08
CA CYS A 60 -2.69 18.22 6.88
C CYS A 60 -1.54 17.70 5.99
N PRO A 61 -0.90 16.57 6.36
CA PRO A 61 0.38 16.15 5.77
C PRO A 61 0.26 15.71 4.31
N TRP A 62 -0.94 15.31 3.88
CA TRP A 62 -1.17 14.78 2.54
C TRP A 62 -1.15 15.86 1.45
N GLY A 63 -1.66 17.07 1.72
CA GLY A 63 -1.72 18.13 0.72
C GLY A 63 -2.21 17.63 -0.64
N ARG A 64 -1.37 17.74 -1.69
CA ARG A 64 -1.65 17.23 -3.04
C ARG A 64 -0.76 16.05 -3.44
N SER A 65 -0.32 15.21 -2.49
CA SER A 65 0.66 14.13 -2.73
C SER A 65 0.05 12.74 -3.00
N THR A 66 -1.28 12.64 -3.15
CA THR A 66 -2.00 11.37 -3.31
C THR A 66 -2.49 11.12 -4.73
N ALA A 67 -2.92 9.89 -5.01
CA ALA A 67 -3.26 9.40 -6.36
C ALA A 67 -4.24 10.34 -7.10
N LEU A 68 -5.19 10.93 -6.39
CA LEU A 68 -6.21 11.81 -6.95
C LEU A 68 -5.72 13.25 -7.20
N TYR A 69 -4.66 13.72 -6.55
CA TYR A 69 -4.32 15.15 -6.51
C TYR A 69 -2.89 15.50 -6.95
N LEU A 70 -1.98 14.50 -7.03
CA LEU A 70 -0.61 14.64 -7.51
C LEU A 70 -0.52 15.41 -8.82
N ASN A 71 0.42 16.35 -8.90
CA ASN A 71 0.80 16.97 -10.16
C ASN A 71 1.67 16.00 -10.96
N LEU A 72 1.03 15.21 -11.83
CA LEU A 72 1.68 14.17 -12.62
C LEU A 72 2.55 14.71 -13.76
N SER A 73 2.46 16.02 -14.04
CA SER A 73 3.30 16.69 -15.05
C SER A 73 4.60 17.25 -14.47
N HIS A 74 4.80 17.16 -13.15
CA HIS A 74 5.97 17.77 -12.50
C HIS A 74 7.25 16.97 -12.82
N PRO A 75 8.30 17.59 -13.41
CA PRO A 75 9.48 16.86 -13.88
C PRO A 75 10.27 16.19 -12.76
N VAL A 76 10.30 16.78 -11.56
CA VAL A 76 10.98 16.18 -10.40
C VAL A 76 10.35 14.84 -10.00
N LEU A 77 9.03 14.69 -10.13
CA LEU A 77 8.36 13.42 -9.81
C LEU A 77 8.77 12.34 -10.81
N ALA A 78 8.75 12.65 -12.11
CA ALA A 78 9.17 11.70 -13.14
C ALA A 78 10.64 11.30 -12.99
N ASN A 79 11.53 12.28 -12.76
CA ASN A 79 12.96 12.02 -12.56
C ASN A 79 13.22 11.19 -11.29
N ALA A 80 12.47 11.44 -10.21
CA ALA A 80 12.60 10.67 -8.98
C ALA A 80 12.22 9.20 -9.19
N ILE A 81 11.15 8.92 -9.95
CA ILE A 81 10.76 7.54 -10.28
C ILE A 81 11.82 6.88 -11.17
N GLN A 82 12.29 7.57 -12.21
CA GLN A 82 13.29 7.06 -13.16
C GLN A 82 14.65 6.78 -12.51
N ALA A 83 15.01 7.50 -11.43
CA ALA A 83 16.26 7.28 -10.71
C ALA A 83 16.40 5.86 -10.14
N PHE A 84 15.29 5.15 -9.94
CA PHE A 84 15.27 3.75 -9.49
C PHE A 84 15.21 2.74 -10.64
N SER A 85 15.20 3.19 -11.91
CA SER A 85 15.05 2.38 -13.12
C SER A 85 13.69 1.66 -13.23
N HIS A 86 13.39 0.73 -12.33
CA HIS A 86 12.16 -0.08 -12.30
C HIS A 86 11.45 0.01 -10.94
N LEU A 87 11.16 1.23 -10.47
CA LEU A 87 10.47 1.43 -9.19
C LEU A 87 9.09 0.77 -9.23
N ARG A 88 8.84 -0.16 -8.30
CA ARG A 88 7.49 -0.66 -8.07
C ARG A 88 6.70 0.39 -7.26
N ILE A 89 5.57 0.83 -7.80
CA ILE A 89 4.66 1.78 -7.17
C ILE A 89 3.34 1.09 -6.87
N ARG A 90 3.01 0.99 -5.58
CA ARG A 90 1.70 0.54 -5.11
C ARG A 90 0.76 1.74 -4.99
N ILE A 91 -0.34 1.75 -5.74
CA ILE A 91 -1.45 2.69 -5.52
C ILE A 91 -2.45 2.01 -4.59
N GLY A 92 -2.47 2.44 -3.34
CA GLY A 92 -3.16 1.73 -2.25
C GLY A 92 -3.01 2.47 -0.92
N GLY A 93 -3.81 2.12 0.08
CA GLY A 93 -3.82 2.77 1.38
C GLY A 93 -5.18 2.68 2.07
N SER A 94 -5.36 3.36 3.21
CA SER A 94 -6.54 3.16 4.06
C SER A 94 -7.86 3.44 3.35
N LEU A 95 -7.93 4.47 2.48
CA LEU A 95 -9.18 4.78 1.76
C LEU A 95 -9.43 3.89 0.53
N GLN A 96 -8.52 2.96 0.18
CA GLN A 96 -8.66 2.07 -0.98
C GLN A 96 -10.00 1.32 -1.00
N ASP A 97 -10.41 0.81 0.16
CA ASP A 97 -11.68 0.08 0.34
C ASP A 97 -12.93 0.98 0.34
N GLN A 98 -12.76 2.27 0.02
CA GLN A 98 -13.83 3.25 -0.17
C GLN A 98 -13.79 3.89 -1.55
N VAL A 99 -12.82 3.52 -2.41
CA VAL A 99 -12.73 4.02 -3.79
C VAL A 99 -13.74 3.30 -4.66
N VAL A 100 -14.51 4.07 -5.43
CA VAL A 100 -15.37 3.61 -6.51
C VAL A 100 -14.74 4.03 -7.84
N TYR A 101 -14.73 3.13 -8.83
CA TYR A 101 -14.18 3.43 -10.15
C TYR A 101 -15.28 3.96 -11.07
N ASP A 102 -15.08 5.12 -11.70
CA ASP A 102 -16.04 5.77 -12.59
C ASP A 102 -16.09 5.14 -13.98
N VAL A 103 -16.53 3.89 -14.05
CA VAL A 103 -16.40 3.06 -15.24
C VAL A 103 -17.60 2.14 -15.43
N GLY A 104 -18.03 2.02 -16.70
CA GLY A 104 -19.25 1.31 -17.07
C GLY A 104 -20.51 2.04 -16.64
N GLY A 105 -21.58 1.31 -16.34
CA GLY A 105 -22.86 1.87 -15.91
C GLY A 105 -22.91 2.12 -14.39
N LEU A 106 -22.04 3.00 -13.88
CA LEU A 106 -22.01 3.31 -12.45
C LEU A 106 -23.39 3.86 -12.01
N LYS A 107 -24.02 3.21 -11.04
CA LYS A 107 -25.42 3.50 -10.63
C LYS A 107 -25.57 4.77 -9.78
N TYR A 108 -24.46 5.38 -9.36
CA TYR A 108 -24.43 6.50 -8.44
C TYR A 108 -23.46 7.57 -8.93
N PRO A 109 -23.68 8.84 -8.58
CA PRO A 109 -22.79 9.91 -8.99
C PRO A 109 -21.39 9.70 -8.38
N CYS A 110 -20.39 9.78 -9.24
CA CYS A 110 -18.98 9.73 -8.86
C CYS A 110 -18.60 11.05 -8.18
N HIS A 111 -18.21 10.96 -6.90
CA HIS A 111 -17.84 12.13 -6.10
C HIS A 111 -16.48 11.92 -5.45
N PRO A 112 -15.68 13.00 -5.27
CA PRO A 112 -14.46 12.92 -4.51
C PRO A 112 -14.75 12.56 -3.04
N PHE A 113 -13.73 12.09 -2.34
CA PHE A 113 -13.80 11.91 -0.88
C PHE A 113 -14.25 13.21 -0.20
N ARG A 114 -15.15 13.08 0.77
CA ARG A 114 -15.60 14.18 1.63
C ARG A 114 -15.56 13.71 3.07
N LYS A 115 -15.27 14.63 3.98
CA LYS A 115 -15.47 14.35 5.42
C LYS A 115 -16.91 13.95 5.67
N MET A 116 -17.08 12.83 6.37
CA MET A 116 -18.37 12.27 6.70
C MET A 116 -18.29 11.67 8.10
N ALA A 117 -19.06 12.25 9.02
CA ALA A 117 -19.19 11.70 10.36
C ALA A 117 -19.66 10.25 10.28
N TYR A 118 -19.03 9.38 11.08
CA TYR A 118 -19.29 7.93 11.10
C TYR A 118 -18.96 7.16 9.81
N GLY A 119 -18.42 7.83 8.78
CA GLY A 119 -17.81 7.19 7.63
C GLY A 119 -16.57 6.39 8.03
N LEU A 120 -16.16 5.42 7.20
CA LEU A 120 -14.93 4.66 7.47
C LEU A 120 -13.75 5.64 7.37
N PHE A 121 -12.95 5.68 8.44
CA PHE A 121 -11.91 6.70 8.67
C PHE A 121 -12.40 8.17 8.68
N GLY A 122 -13.70 8.40 8.86
CA GLY A 122 -14.28 9.75 8.84
C GLY A 122 -14.50 10.33 7.44
N PHE A 123 -14.46 9.49 6.40
CA PHE A 123 -14.70 9.90 5.02
C PHE A 123 -15.84 9.13 4.37
N SER A 124 -16.43 9.75 3.35
CA SER A 124 -17.36 9.11 2.43
C SER A 124 -16.63 8.11 1.53
N LYS A 125 -17.39 7.41 0.68
CA LYS A 125 -16.82 6.85 -0.54
C LYS A 125 -16.18 7.98 -1.37
N GLY A 126 -15.09 7.67 -2.02
CA GLY A 126 -14.43 8.54 -2.99
C GLY A 126 -14.45 7.87 -4.36
N CYS A 127 -14.06 8.62 -5.38
CA CYS A 127 -14.16 8.14 -6.74
C CYS A 127 -12.88 8.40 -7.53
N LEU A 128 -12.46 7.39 -8.29
CA LEU A 128 -11.40 7.50 -9.28
C LEU A 128 -12.06 7.64 -10.65
N HIS A 129 -11.96 8.83 -11.24
CA HIS A 129 -12.34 9.05 -12.62
C HIS A 129 -11.32 8.42 -13.58
N MET A 130 -11.79 7.92 -14.72
CA MET A 130 -10.93 7.16 -15.65
C MET A 130 -9.94 8.04 -16.42
N ASP A 131 -10.24 9.31 -16.60
CA ASP A 131 -9.27 10.31 -17.10
C ASP A 131 -8.09 10.43 -16.12
N ARG A 132 -8.35 10.54 -14.82
CA ARG A 132 -7.31 10.56 -13.80
C ARG A 132 -6.51 9.26 -13.77
N TRP A 133 -7.17 8.13 -13.97
CA TRP A 133 -6.49 6.84 -14.09
C TRP A 133 -5.57 6.79 -15.31
N ASP A 134 -6.00 7.33 -16.45
CA ASP A 134 -5.19 7.44 -17.66
C ASP A 134 -3.97 8.35 -17.43
N GLU A 135 -4.13 9.49 -16.76
CA GLU A 135 -3.01 10.37 -16.42
C GLU A 135 -1.96 9.68 -15.53
N LEU A 136 -2.41 8.93 -14.52
CA LEU A 136 -1.53 8.14 -13.64
C LEU A 136 -0.72 7.13 -14.45
N ASN A 137 -1.39 6.35 -15.31
CA ASN A 137 -0.71 5.36 -16.13
C ASN A 137 0.21 5.99 -17.16
N HIS A 138 -0.12 7.17 -17.70
CA HIS A 138 0.77 7.89 -18.60
C HIS A 138 2.10 8.23 -17.92
N LEU A 139 2.08 8.76 -16.69
CA LEU A 139 3.29 9.00 -15.91
C LEU A 139 4.04 7.68 -15.66
N LEU A 140 3.36 6.69 -15.10
CA LEU A 140 3.98 5.42 -14.68
C LEU A 140 4.64 4.68 -15.85
N SER A 141 3.95 4.61 -16.99
CA SER A 141 4.48 4.02 -18.21
C SER A 141 5.67 4.81 -18.75
N LYS A 142 5.58 6.14 -18.80
CA LYS A 142 6.67 7.03 -19.24
C LYS A 142 7.93 6.88 -18.37
N THR A 143 7.77 6.59 -17.08
CA THR A 143 8.87 6.42 -16.14
C THR A 143 9.39 4.99 -16.03
N GLY A 144 8.77 4.01 -16.71
CA GLY A 144 9.12 2.60 -16.58
C GLY A 144 8.75 1.97 -15.23
N ALA A 145 7.82 2.58 -14.49
CA ALA A 145 7.41 2.10 -13.18
C ALA A 145 6.62 0.78 -13.28
N ILE A 146 6.85 -0.10 -12.31
CA ILE A 146 6.09 -1.35 -12.16
C ILE A 146 4.87 -1.06 -11.29
N VAL A 147 3.67 -1.35 -11.79
CA VAL A 147 2.44 -0.91 -11.12
C VAL A 147 1.78 -2.04 -10.34
N THR A 148 1.59 -1.81 -9.05
CA THR A 148 0.67 -2.58 -8.20
C THR A 148 -0.54 -1.70 -7.88
N PHE A 149 -1.75 -2.20 -8.11
CA PHE A 149 -2.97 -1.44 -7.78
C PHE A 149 -3.85 -2.20 -6.79
N GLY A 150 -4.25 -1.53 -5.71
CA GLY A 150 -5.12 -2.07 -4.69
C GLY A 150 -6.61 -1.89 -5.02
N LEU A 151 -7.33 -3.00 -5.10
CA LEU A 151 -8.76 -3.05 -5.37
C LEU A 151 -9.58 -2.86 -4.09
N ASN A 152 -10.77 -2.27 -4.24
CA ASN A 152 -11.73 -2.13 -3.15
C ASN A 152 -12.41 -3.48 -2.82
N ALA A 153 -12.04 -4.07 -1.69
CA ALA A 153 -12.55 -5.35 -1.20
C ALA A 153 -13.84 -5.20 -0.36
N LEU A 154 -14.26 -3.98 -0.01
CA LEU A 154 -15.51 -3.71 0.71
C LEU A 154 -16.69 -3.33 -0.19
N TYR A 155 -16.47 -3.18 -1.50
CA TYR A 155 -17.54 -2.85 -2.44
C TYR A 155 -18.67 -3.91 -2.39
N GLY A 156 -19.92 -3.44 -2.22
CA GLY A 156 -21.11 -4.28 -2.05
C GLY A 156 -21.32 -4.87 -0.64
N ARG A 157 -20.32 -4.80 0.24
CA ARG A 157 -20.45 -5.32 1.61
C ARG A 157 -21.16 -4.35 2.54
N GLN A 158 -21.56 -4.88 3.69
CA GLN A 158 -22.18 -4.09 4.76
C GLN A 158 -21.47 -4.34 6.08
N LYS A 159 -21.44 -3.29 6.90
CA LYS A 159 -20.93 -3.34 8.27
C LYS A 159 -21.93 -4.11 9.14
N ILE A 160 -21.51 -5.26 9.64
CA ILE A 160 -22.34 -6.15 10.46
C ILE A 160 -22.22 -5.75 11.94
N ARG A 161 -21.00 -5.54 12.42
CA ARG A 161 -20.74 -5.22 13.83
C ARG A 161 -19.39 -4.53 14.01
N LYS A 162 -19.37 -3.37 14.67
CA LYS A 162 -18.13 -2.60 14.93
C LYS A 162 -17.32 -2.40 13.63
N SER A 163 -16.11 -2.96 13.51
CA SER A 163 -15.28 -2.92 12.31
C SER A 163 -15.53 -4.09 11.36
N VAL A 164 -16.35 -5.08 11.73
CA VAL A 164 -16.55 -6.29 10.92
C VAL A 164 -17.52 -6.02 9.77
N TRP A 165 -17.07 -6.31 8.56
CA TRP A 165 -17.84 -6.27 7.33
C TRP A 165 -18.13 -7.68 6.84
N GLY A 166 -19.33 -7.88 6.29
CA GLY A 166 -19.66 -9.13 5.63
C GLY A 166 -20.68 -8.94 4.51
N GLY A 167 -21.17 -10.07 4.02
CA GLY A 167 -21.78 -10.15 2.70
C GLY A 167 -20.73 -10.49 1.62
N ALA A 168 -21.22 -10.97 0.48
CA ALA A 168 -20.38 -11.25 -0.68
C ALA A 168 -19.80 -9.94 -1.25
N TRP A 169 -18.59 -10.02 -1.78
CA TRP A 169 -18.00 -8.90 -2.50
C TRP A 169 -18.70 -8.73 -3.87
N ASP A 170 -19.16 -7.51 -4.16
CA ASP A 170 -19.68 -7.19 -5.50
C ASP A 170 -18.50 -6.86 -6.42
N SER A 171 -18.10 -7.83 -7.24
CA SER A 171 -16.96 -7.69 -8.14
C SER A 171 -17.21 -6.76 -9.34
N SER A 172 -18.44 -6.30 -9.59
CA SER A 172 -18.81 -5.63 -10.85
C SER A 172 -17.99 -4.37 -11.12
N ASN A 173 -17.75 -3.55 -10.09
CA ASN A 173 -16.97 -2.32 -10.25
C ASN A 173 -15.49 -2.61 -10.52
N ALA A 174 -14.89 -3.58 -9.82
CA ALA A 174 -13.52 -4.01 -10.07
C ALA A 174 -13.35 -4.68 -11.43
N ARG A 175 -14.30 -5.53 -11.86
CA ARG A 175 -14.29 -6.16 -13.19
C ARG A 175 -14.33 -5.13 -14.30
N ASN A 176 -15.20 -4.12 -14.20
CA ASN A 176 -15.27 -3.03 -15.18
C ASN A 176 -13.98 -2.20 -15.20
N PHE A 177 -13.38 -1.95 -14.04
CA PHE A 177 -12.13 -1.21 -13.92
C PHE A 177 -10.93 -1.95 -14.52
N ILE A 178 -10.78 -3.25 -14.22
CA ILE A 178 -9.75 -4.10 -14.82
C ILE A 178 -9.94 -4.15 -16.34
N ASN A 179 -11.18 -4.34 -16.81
CA ASN A 179 -11.48 -4.39 -18.24
C ASN A 179 -11.17 -3.06 -18.97
N TYR A 180 -11.47 -1.91 -18.35
CA TYR A 180 -11.07 -0.60 -18.88
C TYR A 180 -9.56 -0.44 -18.92
N THR A 181 -8.86 -0.84 -17.84
CA THR A 181 -7.40 -0.80 -17.78
C THR A 181 -6.77 -1.59 -18.92
N ILE A 182 -7.28 -2.80 -19.19
CA ILE A 182 -6.87 -3.63 -20.33
C ILE A 182 -7.19 -2.95 -21.66
N SER A 183 -8.39 -2.40 -21.84
CA SER A 183 -8.81 -1.81 -23.12
C SER A 183 -7.99 -0.57 -23.51
N LYS A 184 -7.43 0.12 -22.51
CA LYS A 184 -6.50 1.25 -22.69
C LYS A 184 -5.05 0.83 -22.91
N GLY A 185 -4.74 -0.46 -22.77
CA GLY A 185 -3.37 -0.98 -22.88
C GLY A 185 -2.48 -0.67 -21.67
N HIS A 186 -3.08 -0.21 -20.56
CA HIS A 186 -2.36 0.09 -19.34
C HIS A 186 -1.77 -1.19 -18.73
N GLN A 187 -0.48 -1.15 -18.41
CA GLN A 187 0.23 -2.31 -17.89
C GLN A 187 0.17 -2.33 -16.37
N ILE A 188 -0.40 -3.39 -15.81
CA ILE A 188 -0.44 -3.65 -14.37
C ILE A 188 0.30 -4.95 -14.11
N ASP A 189 1.32 -4.88 -13.25
CA ASP A 189 2.09 -6.06 -12.83
C ASP A 189 1.29 -6.89 -11.83
N SER A 190 0.57 -6.22 -10.92
CA SER A 190 -0.16 -6.89 -9.85
C SER A 190 -1.40 -6.14 -9.38
N TRP A 191 -2.42 -6.92 -9.07
CA TRP A 191 -3.62 -6.48 -8.37
C TRP A 191 -3.52 -6.92 -6.92
N GLU A 192 -3.70 -6.00 -5.97
CA GLU A 192 -3.85 -6.30 -4.56
C GLU A 192 -5.33 -6.22 -4.17
N PHE A 193 -5.78 -7.05 -3.23
CA PHE A 193 -7.19 -7.08 -2.82
C PHE A 193 -7.38 -6.46 -1.43
N GLY A 194 -7.97 -5.28 -1.33
CA GLY A 194 -8.21 -4.61 -0.05
C GLY A 194 -6.95 -4.13 0.68
N ASN A 195 -7.15 -3.42 1.79
CA ASN A 195 -6.09 -2.86 2.61
C ASN A 195 -6.44 -3.00 4.11
N GLU A 196 -5.58 -3.67 4.89
CA GLU A 196 -5.68 -3.79 6.35
C GLU A 196 -6.99 -4.40 6.87
N LEU A 197 -7.56 -5.34 6.12
CA LEU A 197 -8.80 -6.04 6.46
C LEU A 197 -8.57 -7.35 7.24
N SER A 198 -7.32 -7.77 7.42
CA SER A 198 -6.95 -9.02 8.10
C SER A 198 -7.04 -8.91 9.62
N GLY A 199 -7.34 -10.03 10.29
CA GLY A 199 -7.42 -10.10 11.75
C GLY A 199 -8.47 -9.14 12.34
N SER A 200 -8.04 -8.30 13.29
CA SER A 200 -8.87 -7.23 13.87
C SER A 200 -9.13 -6.07 12.89
N GLY A 201 -8.27 -5.92 11.89
CA GLY A 201 -8.28 -4.87 10.88
C GLY A 201 -8.06 -3.46 11.43
N ILE A 202 -7.85 -2.50 10.53
CA ILE A 202 -7.77 -1.07 10.86
C ILE A 202 -9.04 -0.40 10.35
N GLY A 203 -9.95 -0.04 11.26
CA GLY A 203 -11.27 0.54 10.93
C GLY A 203 -12.27 -0.43 10.31
N ALA A 204 -11.82 -1.40 9.52
CA ALA A 204 -12.62 -2.43 8.87
C ALA A 204 -11.91 -3.81 8.90
N SER A 205 -12.67 -4.90 8.99
CA SER A 205 -12.15 -6.26 8.88
C SER A 205 -13.11 -7.20 8.14
N VAL A 206 -12.55 -8.22 7.49
CA VAL A 206 -13.28 -9.29 6.80
C VAL A 206 -12.72 -10.63 7.26
N GLY A 207 -13.59 -11.59 7.57
CA GLY A 207 -13.16 -12.93 7.99
C GLY A 207 -12.39 -13.66 6.87
N ALA A 208 -11.29 -14.34 7.24
CA ALA A 208 -10.38 -15.00 6.30
C ALA A 208 -11.08 -15.95 5.31
N VAL A 209 -12.12 -16.67 5.77
CA VAL A 209 -12.88 -17.60 4.91
C VAL A 209 -13.61 -16.86 3.80
N GLN A 210 -14.28 -15.75 4.12
CA GLN A 210 -14.99 -14.96 3.11
C GLN A 210 -13.98 -14.28 2.19
N TYR A 211 -12.96 -13.64 2.76
CA TYR A 211 -11.91 -12.96 2.02
C TYR A 211 -11.19 -13.91 1.03
N GLY A 212 -10.88 -15.13 1.44
CA GLY A 212 -10.27 -16.16 0.57
C GLY A 212 -11.18 -16.61 -0.58
N LYS A 213 -12.49 -16.76 -0.34
CA LYS A 213 -13.47 -17.04 -1.42
C LYS A 213 -13.51 -15.91 -2.44
N ASP A 214 -13.46 -14.67 -1.97
CA ASP A 214 -13.49 -13.49 -2.84
C ASP A 214 -12.20 -13.39 -3.67
N LEU A 215 -11.04 -13.78 -3.13
CA LEU A 215 -9.79 -13.89 -3.89
C LEU A 215 -9.81 -14.98 -4.96
N ILE A 216 -10.39 -16.16 -4.67
CA ILE A 216 -10.59 -17.21 -5.68
C ILE A 216 -11.41 -16.64 -6.85
N TYR A 217 -12.47 -15.90 -6.52
CA TYR A 217 -13.33 -15.30 -7.53
C TYR A 217 -12.62 -14.19 -8.32
N LEU A 218 -11.86 -13.32 -7.67
CA LEU A 218 -11.01 -12.32 -8.33
C LEU A 218 -9.97 -12.98 -9.24
N LYS A 219 -9.34 -14.08 -8.83
CA LYS A 219 -8.40 -14.82 -9.68
C LYS A 219 -9.08 -15.37 -10.93
N ALA A 220 -10.32 -15.84 -10.82
CA ALA A 220 -11.10 -16.27 -11.98
C ALA A 220 -11.37 -15.10 -12.94
N ILE A 221 -11.76 -13.93 -12.43
CA ILE A 221 -11.96 -12.71 -13.24
C ILE A 221 -10.67 -12.30 -13.94
N ILE A 222 -9.53 -12.27 -13.23
CA ILE A 222 -8.23 -11.96 -13.83
C ILE A 222 -7.89 -12.97 -14.93
N ASN A 223 -8.11 -14.26 -14.70
CA ASN A 223 -7.83 -15.30 -15.69
C ASN A 223 -8.69 -15.17 -16.95
N GLU A 224 -9.95 -14.78 -16.79
CA GLU A 224 -10.90 -14.55 -17.88
C GLU A 224 -10.51 -13.31 -18.69
N LEU A 225 -10.36 -12.15 -18.03
CA LEU A 225 -10.10 -10.88 -18.72
C LEU A 225 -8.72 -10.86 -19.41
N TYR A 226 -7.72 -11.53 -18.82
CA TYR A 226 -6.37 -11.63 -19.40
C TYR A 226 -6.16 -12.92 -20.21
N ALA A 227 -7.22 -13.64 -20.62
CA ALA A 227 -7.08 -14.94 -21.31
C ALA A 227 -6.21 -14.87 -22.58
N ASN A 228 -6.27 -13.76 -23.32
CA ASN A 228 -5.53 -13.55 -24.57
C ASN A 228 -4.21 -12.76 -24.39
N HIS A 229 -3.80 -12.49 -23.15
CA HIS A 229 -2.58 -11.75 -22.86
C HIS A 229 -1.42 -12.72 -22.59
N LYS A 230 -0.22 -12.35 -23.07
CA LYS A 230 1.00 -13.16 -22.91
C LYS A 230 1.37 -13.37 -21.43
N SER A 231 1.20 -12.34 -20.63
CA SER A 231 1.41 -12.35 -19.18
C SER A 231 0.12 -11.97 -18.48
N LYS A 232 -0.08 -12.55 -17.30
CA LYS A 232 -1.18 -12.22 -16.40
C LYS A 232 -0.63 -11.52 -15.17
N PRO A 233 -1.32 -10.49 -14.64
CA PRO A 233 -0.91 -9.84 -13.42
C PRO A 233 -0.94 -10.81 -12.24
N SER A 234 -0.02 -10.60 -11.31
CA SER A 234 -0.02 -11.31 -10.02
C SER A 234 -1.17 -10.84 -9.14
N LEU A 235 -1.67 -11.72 -8.28
CA LEU A 235 -2.67 -11.39 -7.26
C LEU A 235 -2.02 -11.37 -5.88
N LEU A 236 -2.09 -10.23 -5.20
CA LEU A 236 -1.46 -9.97 -3.91
C LEU A 236 -2.52 -9.81 -2.80
N ALA A 237 -2.20 -10.28 -1.59
CA ALA A 237 -3.07 -10.18 -0.43
C ALA A 237 -2.31 -10.50 0.87
N PRO A 238 -2.80 -10.12 2.07
CA PRO A 238 -3.98 -9.29 2.30
C PRO A 238 -3.72 -7.78 2.48
N GLY A 239 -2.46 -7.34 2.38
CA GLY A 239 -2.10 -5.94 2.57
C GLY A 239 -2.46 -5.43 3.97
N GLY A 240 -2.27 -6.26 5.00
CA GLY A 240 -2.68 -5.96 6.37
C GLY A 240 -1.66 -6.32 7.43
N PHE A 241 -1.99 -6.13 8.70
CA PHE A 241 -1.12 -6.56 9.79
C PHE A 241 -1.09 -8.07 9.89
N TYR A 242 0.09 -8.62 10.18
CA TYR A 242 0.27 -10.07 10.29
C TYR A 242 -0.50 -10.62 11.48
N ASP A 243 -1.44 -11.52 11.18
CA ASP A 243 -2.19 -12.31 12.14
C ASP A 243 -2.01 -13.78 11.75
N PRO A 244 -1.29 -14.59 12.55
CA PRO A 244 -0.89 -15.94 12.13
C PRO A 244 -2.07 -16.84 11.76
N GLU A 245 -3.14 -16.82 12.56
CA GLU A 245 -4.32 -17.67 12.34
C GLU A 245 -5.09 -17.22 11.10
N TRP A 246 -5.27 -15.91 10.92
CA TRP A 246 -5.96 -15.35 9.76
C TRP A 246 -5.18 -15.63 8.48
N TYR A 247 -3.86 -15.45 8.49
CA TYR A 247 -3.00 -15.68 7.32
C TYR A 247 -2.91 -17.17 6.96
N ALA A 248 -2.75 -18.04 7.95
CA ALA A 248 -2.78 -19.49 7.73
C ALA A 248 -4.14 -19.92 7.16
N LYS A 249 -5.24 -19.39 7.71
CA LYS A 249 -6.58 -19.69 7.21
C LYS A 249 -6.80 -19.18 5.80
N LEU A 250 -6.27 -18.00 5.47
CA LEU A 250 -6.33 -17.48 4.11
C LEU A 250 -5.66 -18.46 3.13
N LEU A 251 -4.41 -18.85 3.41
CA LEU A 251 -3.64 -19.77 2.56
C LEU A 251 -4.32 -21.14 2.43
N GLU A 252 -4.90 -21.67 3.51
CA GLU A 252 -5.68 -22.91 3.50
C GLU A 252 -6.87 -22.82 2.52
N ILE A 253 -7.60 -21.70 2.57
CA ILE A 253 -8.79 -21.50 1.72
C ILE A 253 -8.40 -21.25 0.26
N THR A 254 -7.35 -20.46 0.00
CA THR A 254 -6.96 -20.07 -1.36
C THR A 254 -6.15 -21.14 -2.10
N GLY A 255 -5.40 -21.97 -1.37
CA GLY A 255 -4.49 -22.96 -1.95
C GLY A 255 -3.35 -22.32 -2.78
N SER A 256 -2.65 -23.15 -3.55
CA SER A 256 -1.36 -22.81 -4.17
C SER A 256 -1.39 -22.03 -5.49
N ARG A 257 -2.56 -21.57 -5.96
CA ARG A 257 -2.70 -20.99 -7.32
C ARG A 257 -3.48 -19.67 -7.39
N VAL A 258 -3.87 -19.14 -6.25
CA VAL A 258 -4.73 -17.95 -6.17
C VAL A 258 -3.88 -16.73 -5.84
N VAL A 259 -3.28 -16.71 -4.64
CA VAL A 259 -2.41 -15.62 -4.18
C VAL A 259 -0.98 -15.90 -4.64
N ASN A 260 -0.41 -14.96 -5.39
CA ASN A 260 0.95 -15.05 -5.94
C ASN A 260 2.02 -14.65 -4.91
N ALA A 261 1.72 -13.66 -4.06
CA ALA A 261 2.58 -13.27 -2.96
C ALA A 261 1.75 -12.72 -1.78
N MET A 262 2.23 -13.02 -0.57
CA MET A 262 1.62 -12.56 0.67
C MET A 262 2.19 -11.18 1.03
N THR A 263 1.31 -10.21 1.28
CA THR A 263 1.70 -8.84 1.66
C THR A 263 1.27 -8.53 3.09
N HIS A 264 2.13 -7.87 3.85
CA HIS A 264 1.82 -7.44 5.21
C HIS A 264 2.41 -6.06 5.52
N HIS A 265 1.85 -5.37 6.51
CA HIS A 265 2.30 -4.06 6.94
C HIS A 265 3.04 -4.13 8.28
N ILE A 266 4.11 -3.33 8.41
CA ILE A 266 4.89 -3.16 9.63
C ILE A 266 5.16 -1.67 9.82
N TYR A 267 4.80 -1.14 10.99
CA TYR A 267 5.11 0.24 11.38
C TYR A 267 5.79 0.22 12.76
N ASN A 268 7.12 0.32 12.77
CA ASN A 268 7.91 0.15 13.99
C ASN A 268 7.67 1.23 15.07
N LEU A 269 7.17 2.40 14.65
CA LEU A 269 6.91 3.54 15.53
C LEU A 269 5.41 3.81 15.76
N GLY A 270 4.54 2.88 15.36
CA GLY A 270 3.08 3.06 15.39
C GLY A 270 2.53 3.75 14.13
N ALA A 271 1.24 4.09 14.17
CA ALA A 271 0.59 4.75 13.04
C ALA A 271 1.25 6.12 12.78
N GLY A 272 1.79 6.32 11.58
CA GLY A 272 2.19 7.64 11.11
C GLY A 272 0.94 8.47 10.85
N GLU A 273 0.84 9.65 11.43
CA GLU A 273 -0.34 10.53 11.36
C GLU A 273 -0.16 11.77 10.50
#